data_AF-A0A2J7PN37-F1
#
_entry.id   AF-A0A2J7PN37-F1
#
_cell.length_a   1.000
_cell.length_b   1.000
_cell.length_c   1.000
_cell.angle_alpha   90.00
_cell.angle_beta   90.00
_cell.angle_gamma   90.00
#
_symmetry.space_group_name_H-M   'P 1'
#
loop_
_entity.id
_entity.type
_entity.pdbx_description
1 polymer ?
#
loop_
_entity_poly.entity_id
_entity_poly.type
_entity_poly.pdbx_seq_one_letter_code
_entity_poly.pdbx_strand_id
1 'polypeptide(L)'
;MAKEETVLQDDGWCTCEMKSRIAMAKAAFSKKKNLFTSKLDLNLRKKLVKYYIWSMALYGAETWTLRAVDQKHLDSFEMWCWRRMKKISWTDYVRNEEVLFRVSEQRNILHQIRKLKANWIGHILRSNCLLKEVIEGKIEGRIEMTRRRKKMLDDLGDRRGYSQLKEKALDRIKWRNCFGRDCGPVVWQITDE
;
A
#
# COMPACT_ATOMS: atom_id res chain seq x y z
N MET A 1 15.56 -28.46 8.07
CA MET A 1 14.25 -27.92 8.50
C MET A 1 14.39 -26.42 8.66
N ALA A 2 13.75 -25.65 7.78
CA ALA A 2 13.79 -24.20 7.79
C ALA A 2 12.92 -23.68 8.94
N LYS A 3 13.51 -22.90 9.85
CA LYS A 3 12.75 -22.12 10.84
C LYS A 3 12.23 -20.87 10.12
N GLU A 4 10.91 -20.76 10.00
CA GLU A 4 10.25 -19.50 9.71
C GLU A 4 10.30 -18.65 10.98
N GLU A 5 11.42 -17.94 11.18
CA GLU A 5 11.52 -16.89 12.19
C GLU A 5 10.76 -15.68 11.68
N THR A 6 9.57 -15.45 12.25
CA THR A 6 8.87 -14.18 12.14
C THR A 6 9.74 -13.11 12.81
N VAL A 7 10.42 -12.30 12.01
CA VAL A 7 11.33 -11.24 12.45
C VAL A 7 10.52 -10.15 13.16
N LEU A 8 10.24 -10.33 14.44
CA LEU A 8 9.85 -9.25 15.33
C LEU A 8 11.15 -8.60 15.83
N GLN A 9 11.65 -7.62 15.07
CA GLN A 9 12.74 -6.77 15.53
C GLN A 9 12.30 -5.97 16.77
N ASP A 10 13.19 -5.92 17.77
CA ASP A 10 13.00 -5.25 19.08
C ASP A 10 12.66 -3.74 18.95
N ASP A 11 12.97 -3.13 17.80
CA ASP A 11 12.69 -1.72 17.50
C ASP A 11 11.20 -1.43 17.20
N GLY A 12 10.41 -2.47 16.88
CA GLY A 12 9.01 -2.35 16.47
C GLY A 12 8.81 -1.50 15.20
N TRP A 13 9.81 -1.48 14.30
CA TRP A 13 9.80 -0.67 13.07
C TRP A 13 9.56 -1.55 11.83
N CYS A 14 8.55 -1.20 11.04
CA CYS A 14 8.20 -1.91 9.80
C CYS A 14 9.17 -1.61 8.63
N THR A 15 10.22 -0.81 8.84
CA THR A 15 11.07 -0.32 7.76
C THR A 15 11.97 -1.38 7.16
N CYS A 16 12.49 -2.29 7.99
CA CYS A 16 13.32 -3.40 7.53
C CYS A 16 12.50 -4.39 6.71
N GLU A 17 11.31 -4.74 7.20
CA GLU A 17 10.38 -5.61 6.46
C GLU A 17 9.97 -4.99 5.12
N MET A 18 9.55 -3.72 5.12
CA MET A 18 9.18 -3.01 3.89
C MET A 18 10.33 -3.01 2.87
N LYS A 19 11.57 -2.70 3.31
CA LYS A 19 12.75 -2.72 2.44
C LYS A 19 13.02 -4.12 1.88
N SER A 20 12.89 -5.15 2.70
CA SER A 20 13.03 -6.56 2.29
C SER A 20 11.98 -6.94 1.22
N ARG A 21 10.71 -6.58 1.44
CA ARG A 21 9.62 -6.83 0.48
C ARG A 21 9.83 -6.12 -0.85
N ILE A 22 10.26 -4.86 -0.80
CA ILE A 22 10.64 -4.11 -2.00
C ILE A 22 11.80 -4.79 -2.73
N ALA A 23 12.82 -5.26 -2.01
CA ALA A 23 13.96 -5.96 -2.62
C ALA A 23 13.52 -7.26 -3.31
N MET A 24 12.68 -8.07 -2.65
CA MET A 24 12.10 -9.28 -3.24
C MET A 24 11.28 -8.98 -4.49
N ALA A 25 10.43 -7.94 -4.45
CA ALA A 25 9.64 -7.53 -5.60
C ALA A 25 10.52 -7.06 -6.78
N LYS A 26 11.60 -6.31 -6.51
CA LYS A 26 12.58 -5.89 -7.52
C LYS A 26 13.34 -7.08 -8.14
N ALA A 27 13.71 -8.06 -7.32
CA ALA A 27 14.34 -9.29 -7.79
C ALA A 27 13.38 -10.09 -8.69
N ALA A 28 12.12 -10.25 -8.27
CA ALA A 28 11.09 -10.94 -9.06
C ALA A 28 10.78 -10.23 -10.38
N PHE A 29 10.72 -8.89 -10.38
CA PHE A 29 10.60 -8.10 -11.61
C PHE A 29 11.75 -8.42 -12.58
N SER A 30 12.98 -8.45 -12.07
CA SER A 30 14.18 -8.70 -12.86
C SER A 30 14.18 -10.12 -13.45
N LYS A 31 13.75 -11.12 -12.66
CA LYS A 31 13.62 -12.52 -13.10
C LYS A 31 12.61 -12.69 -14.25
N LYS A 32 11.53 -11.91 -14.26
CA LYS A 32 10.49 -11.93 -15.31
C LYS A 32 10.51 -10.67 -16.21
N LYS A 33 11.67 -10.00 -16.34
CA LYS A 33 11.80 -8.73 -17.08
C LYS A 33 11.24 -8.81 -18.50
N ASN A 34 11.46 -9.92 -19.20
CA ASN A 34 11.00 -10.11 -20.59
C ASN A 34 9.47 -10.03 -20.69
N LEU A 35 8.73 -10.54 -19.71
CA LEU A 35 7.27 -10.46 -19.66
C LEU A 35 6.79 -9.00 -19.54
N PHE A 36 7.40 -8.24 -18.63
CA PHE A 36 7.00 -6.85 -18.35
C PHE A 36 7.51 -5.83 -19.38
N THR A 37 8.45 -6.22 -20.24
CA THR A 37 9.12 -5.29 -21.19
C THR A 37 8.99 -5.70 -22.65
N SER A 38 8.16 -6.72 -22.93
CA SER A 38 7.81 -7.20 -24.26
C SER A 38 6.94 -6.20 -25.03
N LYS A 39 6.68 -6.51 -26.31
CA LYS A 39 5.76 -5.76 -27.19
C LYS A 39 4.28 -5.94 -26.84
N LEU A 40 3.95 -6.56 -25.70
CA LEU A 40 2.59 -6.71 -25.23
C LEU A 40 1.90 -5.35 -25.03
N ASP A 41 0.57 -5.37 -25.11
CA ASP A 41 -0.25 -4.22 -24.80
C ASP A 41 0.14 -3.59 -23.45
N LEU A 42 0.16 -2.26 -23.41
CA LEU A 42 0.59 -1.52 -22.25
C LEU A 42 -0.33 -1.77 -21.06
N ASN A 43 -1.65 -1.86 -21.27
CA ASN A 43 -2.60 -2.10 -20.18
C ASN A 43 -2.42 -3.50 -19.61
N LEU A 44 -2.16 -4.50 -20.45
CA LEU A 44 -1.84 -5.85 -19.99
C LEU A 44 -0.57 -5.87 -19.13
N ARG A 45 0.51 -5.23 -19.57
CA ARG A 45 1.76 -5.14 -18.78
C ARG A 45 1.56 -4.42 -17.45
N LYS A 46 0.79 -3.33 -17.43
CA LYS A 46 0.41 -2.62 -16.19
C LYS A 46 -0.32 -3.54 -15.22
N LYS A 47 -1.34 -4.26 -15.70
CA LYS A 47 -2.08 -5.24 -14.89
C LYS A 47 -1.15 -6.30 -14.32
N LEU A 48 -0.26 -6.87 -15.13
CA LEU A 48 0.71 -7.88 -14.66
C LEU A 48 1.64 -7.35 -13.57
N VAL A 49 2.15 -6.12 -13.70
CA VAL A 49 2.97 -5.49 -12.66
C VAL A 49 2.15 -5.29 -11.38
N LYS A 50 0.93 -4.74 -11.48
CA LYS A 50 0.04 -4.54 -10.33
C LYS A 50 -0.31 -5.87 -9.64
N TYR A 51 -0.65 -6.92 -10.38
CA TYR A 51 -1.03 -8.19 -9.77
C TYR A 51 0.16 -8.95 -9.17
N TYR A 52 1.28 -9.02 -9.86
CA TYR A 52 2.40 -9.87 -9.44
C TYR A 52 3.41 -9.14 -8.58
N ILE A 53 3.82 -7.93 -8.99
CA ILE A 53 4.89 -7.20 -8.32
C ILE A 53 4.36 -6.45 -7.11
N TRP A 54 3.18 -5.82 -7.20
CA TRP A 54 2.60 -5.17 -6.03
C TRP A 54 2.12 -6.17 -4.99
N SER A 55 1.61 -7.34 -5.35
CA SER A 55 1.25 -8.37 -4.36
C SER A 55 2.46 -8.80 -3.52
N MET A 56 3.63 -8.99 -4.14
CA MET A 56 4.86 -9.29 -3.40
C MET A 56 5.35 -8.12 -2.55
N ALA A 57 5.28 -6.90 -3.08
CA ALA A 57 5.74 -5.71 -2.36
C ALA A 57 4.82 -5.33 -1.20
N LEU A 58 3.52 -5.55 -1.33
CA LEU A 58 2.48 -5.14 -0.36
C LEU A 58 2.04 -6.27 0.57
N TYR A 59 2.70 -7.43 0.52
CA TYR A 59 2.41 -8.50 1.44
C TYR A 59 2.70 -8.07 2.89
N GLY A 60 1.68 -8.13 3.75
CA GLY A 60 1.75 -7.68 5.13
C GLY A 60 1.59 -6.16 5.30
N ALA A 61 1.28 -5.41 4.23
CA ALA A 61 1.15 -3.97 4.31
C ALA A 61 -0.03 -3.49 5.17
N GLU A 62 -0.97 -4.39 5.54
CA GLU A 62 -2.06 -4.07 6.47
C GLU A 62 -1.56 -3.68 7.86
N THR A 63 -0.46 -4.29 8.33
CA THR A 63 0.05 -4.12 9.69
C THR A 63 1.15 -3.05 9.78
N TRP A 64 1.62 -2.55 8.64
CA TRP A 64 2.69 -1.56 8.61
C TRP A 64 2.29 -0.23 9.22
N THR A 65 3.18 0.38 9.99
CA THR A 65 3.02 1.78 10.43
C THR A 65 3.84 2.68 9.49
N LEU A 66 3.17 3.37 8.55
CA LEU A 66 3.86 4.10 7.49
C LEU A 66 4.26 5.52 7.92
N ARG A 67 5.56 5.80 8.05
CA ARG A 67 6.05 7.17 8.23
C ARG A 67 6.18 7.90 6.89
N ALA A 68 6.38 9.20 6.93
CA ALA A 68 6.58 10.00 5.72
C ALA A 68 7.79 9.52 4.88
N VAL A 69 8.85 9.04 5.55
CA VAL A 69 10.03 8.46 4.87
C VAL A 69 9.67 7.16 4.17
N ASP A 70 8.87 6.31 4.81
CA ASP A 70 8.44 5.02 4.26
C ASP A 70 7.50 5.20 3.05
N GLN A 71 6.61 6.18 3.13
CA GLN A 71 5.76 6.59 2.01
C GLN A 71 6.58 7.04 0.80
N LYS A 72 7.65 7.84 1.03
CA LYS A 72 8.57 8.24 -0.06
C LYS A 72 9.30 7.04 -0.69
N HIS A 73 9.65 6.03 0.10
CA HIS A 73 10.28 4.82 -0.42
C HIS A 73 9.33 4.01 -1.30
N LEU A 74 8.06 3.88 -0.90
CA LEU A 74 7.02 3.21 -1.68
C LEU A 74 6.72 3.96 -2.99
N ASP A 75 6.59 5.28 -2.95
CA ASP A 75 6.44 6.11 -4.15
C ASP A 75 7.63 5.93 -5.11
N SER A 76 8.85 5.90 -4.56
CA SER A 76 10.07 5.68 -5.35
C SER A 76 10.08 4.28 -5.99
N PHE A 77 9.58 3.27 -5.28
CA PHE A 77 9.43 1.91 -5.79
C PHE A 77 8.38 1.83 -6.92
N GLU A 78 7.24 2.52 -6.78
CA GLU A 78 6.23 2.61 -7.83
C GLU A 78 6.82 3.22 -9.10
N MET A 79 7.55 4.34 -8.98
CA MET A 79 8.24 4.97 -10.11
C MET A 79 9.29 4.05 -10.74
N TRP A 80 10.03 3.30 -9.93
CA TRP A 80 10.99 2.31 -10.42
C TRP A 80 10.31 1.24 -11.28
N CYS A 81 9.16 0.70 -10.86
CA CYS A 81 8.40 -0.29 -11.63
C CYS A 81 8.01 0.27 -13.01
N TRP A 82 7.47 1.48 -13.06
CA TRP A 82 7.03 2.12 -14.30
C TRP A 82 8.16 2.43 -15.26
N ARG A 83 9.28 2.97 -14.76
CA ARG A 83 10.48 3.22 -15.59
C ARG A 83 11.02 1.94 -16.18
N ARG A 84 11.11 0.86 -15.39
CA ARG A 84 11.63 -0.43 -15.86
C ARG A 84 10.72 -1.08 -16.89
N MET A 85 9.40 -1.00 -16.72
CA MET A 85 8.41 -1.49 -17.70
C MET A 85 8.51 -0.76 -19.04
N LYS A 86 8.71 0.58 -19.02
CA LYS A 86 8.89 1.41 -20.22
C LYS A 86 10.33 1.47 -20.75
N LYS A 87 11.27 0.75 -20.12
CA LYS A 87 12.71 0.75 -20.45
C LYS A 87 13.35 2.15 -20.43
N ILE A 88 12.84 3.06 -19.60
CA ILE A 88 13.41 4.40 -19.45
C ILE A 88 14.72 4.28 -18.66
N SER A 89 15.80 4.79 -19.24
CA SER A 89 17.11 4.84 -18.59
C SER A 89 17.16 5.95 -17.54
N TRP A 90 18.10 5.85 -16.61
CA TRP A 90 18.42 6.97 -15.72
C TRP A 90 19.01 8.16 -16.50
N THR A 91 19.77 7.88 -17.58
CA THR A 91 20.40 8.87 -18.46
C THR A 91 19.39 9.73 -19.23
N ASP A 92 18.14 9.28 -19.35
CA ASP A 92 17.12 10.02 -20.09
C ASP A 92 16.60 11.24 -19.30
N TYR A 93 16.98 11.39 -18.02
CA TYR A 93 16.58 12.47 -17.11
C TYR A 93 15.08 12.83 -17.12
N VAL A 94 14.23 11.86 -17.46
CA VAL A 94 12.79 12.06 -17.59
C VAL A 94 12.18 12.35 -16.22
N ARG A 95 11.37 13.40 -16.11
CA ARG A 95 10.63 13.77 -14.88
C ARG A 95 9.62 12.68 -14.49
N ASN A 96 9.31 12.57 -13.19
CA ASN A 96 8.38 11.54 -12.71
C ASN A 96 6.95 11.72 -13.28
N GLU A 97 6.49 12.96 -13.46
CA GLU A 97 5.19 13.26 -14.06
C GLU A 97 5.09 12.77 -15.51
N GLU A 98 6.14 13.00 -16.30
CA GLU A 98 6.22 12.54 -17.68
C GLU A 98 6.21 10.99 -17.79
N VAL A 99 6.85 10.29 -16.85
CA VAL A 99 6.76 8.83 -16.79
C VAL A 99 5.31 8.37 -16.55
N LEU A 100 4.59 9.03 -15.64
CA LEU A 100 3.20 8.71 -15.33
C LEU A 100 2.28 9.02 -16.52
N PHE A 101 2.52 10.12 -17.23
CA PHE A 101 1.81 10.49 -18.45
C PHE A 101 1.97 9.41 -19.54
N ARG A 102 3.20 8.96 -19.81
CA ARG A 102 3.50 7.88 -20.79
C ARG A 102 2.88 6.53 -20.44
N VAL A 103 2.61 6.28 -19.17
CA VAL A 103 2.00 5.05 -18.66
C VAL A 103 0.46 5.20 -18.56
N SER A 104 -0.03 6.44 -18.63
CA SER A 104 -1.43 6.83 -18.42
C SER A 104 -1.94 6.28 -17.09
N GLU A 105 -1.21 6.54 -16.01
CA GLU A 105 -1.46 6.02 -14.68
C GLU A 105 -1.12 7.07 -13.61
N GLN A 106 -1.82 7.03 -12.47
CA GLN A 106 -1.53 7.88 -11.32
C GLN A 106 -0.81 7.09 -10.22
N ARG A 107 -0.16 7.78 -9.28
CA ARG A 107 0.41 7.13 -8.09
C ARG A 107 -0.70 6.46 -7.28
N ASN A 108 -0.62 5.16 -7.14
CA ASN A 108 -1.70 4.36 -6.54
C ASN A 108 -1.19 3.49 -5.38
N ILE A 109 0.13 3.30 -5.21
CA ILE A 109 0.62 2.32 -4.23
C ILE A 109 0.17 2.64 -2.79
N LEU A 110 0.22 3.90 -2.38
CA LEU A 110 -0.24 4.33 -1.06
C LEU A 110 -1.75 4.19 -0.90
N HIS A 111 -2.52 4.42 -1.98
CA HIS A 111 -3.96 4.22 -1.99
C HIS A 111 -4.31 2.73 -1.83
N GLN A 112 -3.60 1.84 -2.52
CA GLN A 112 -3.76 0.40 -2.35
C GLN A 112 -3.47 -0.04 -0.91
N ILE A 113 -2.40 0.47 -0.29
CA ILE A 113 -2.11 0.15 1.12
C ILE A 113 -3.23 0.64 2.05
N ARG A 114 -3.75 1.85 1.84
CA ARG A 114 -4.91 2.36 2.60
C ARG A 114 -6.14 1.46 2.43
N LYS A 115 -6.39 0.99 1.21
CA LYS A 115 -7.49 0.06 0.91
C LYS A 115 -7.31 -1.29 1.60
N LEU A 116 -6.11 -1.87 1.57
CA LEU A 116 -5.78 -3.13 2.26
C LEU A 116 -5.99 -2.98 3.78
N LYS A 117 -5.45 -1.91 4.38
CA LYS A 117 -5.66 -1.57 5.80
C LYS A 117 -7.13 -1.42 6.16
N ALA A 118 -7.89 -0.68 5.35
CA ALA A 118 -9.32 -0.49 5.59
C ALA A 118 -10.10 -1.80 5.44
N ASN A 119 -9.74 -2.67 4.49
CA ASN A 119 -10.39 -3.97 4.36
C ASN A 119 -10.13 -4.85 5.59
N TRP A 120 -8.89 -4.91 6.06
CA TRP A 120 -8.50 -5.68 7.24
C TRP A 120 -9.13 -5.16 8.53
N ILE A 121 -9.06 -3.85 8.79
CA ILE A 121 -9.70 -3.23 9.94
C ILE A 121 -11.22 -3.39 9.88
N GLY A 122 -11.83 -3.17 8.72
CA GLY A 122 -13.26 -3.35 8.55
C GLY A 122 -13.68 -4.79 8.81
N HIS A 123 -12.84 -5.77 8.47
CA HIS A 123 -13.09 -7.17 8.82
C HIS A 123 -13.01 -7.41 10.34
N ILE A 124 -11.97 -6.90 11.01
CA ILE A 124 -11.80 -7.01 12.47
C ILE A 124 -12.96 -6.38 13.23
N LEU A 125 -13.36 -5.17 12.86
CA LEU A 125 -14.42 -4.43 13.58
C LEU A 125 -15.80 -5.10 13.46
N ARG A 126 -16.06 -5.77 12.33
CA ARG A 126 -17.29 -6.54 12.09
C ARG A 126 -17.25 -7.94 12.72
N SER A 127 -16.06 -8.52 12.85
CA SER A 127 -15.87 -9.81 13.51
C SER A 127 -15.94 -9.66 15.04
N ASN A 128 -16.25 -10.75 15.73
CA ASN A 128 -16.14 -10.84 17.20
C ASN A 128 -14.89 -11.65 17.53
N CYS A 129 -13.71 -11.10 17.23
CA CYS A 129 -12.43 -11.74 17.49
C CYS A 129 -11.64 -11.01 18.59
N LEU A 130 -10.71 -11.72 19.23
CA LEU A 130 -9.83 -11.19 20.28
C LEU A 130 -9.14 -9.87 19.87
N LEU A 131 -8.75 -9.75 18.60
CA LEU A 131 -8.13 -8.54 18.05
C LEU A 131 -9.03 -7.30 18.18
N LYS A 132 -10.35 -7.44 18.11
CA LYS A 132 -11.30 -6.34 18.34
C LYS A 132 -11.26 -5.87 19.79
N GLU A 133 -11.15 -6.79 20.74
CA GLU A 133 -11.06 -6.47 22.17
C GLU A 133 -9.73 -5.80 22.52
N VAL A 134 -8.63 -6.27 21.91
CA VAL A 134 -7.30 -5.67 22.00
C VAL A 134 -7.33 -4.23 21.48
N ILE A 135 -7.93 -3.99 20.31
CA ILE A 135 -8.03 -2.66 19.71
C ILE A 135 -8.95 -1.74 20.56
N GLU A 136 -10.03 -2.28 21.11
CA GLU A 136 -10.93 -1.56 22.03
C GLU A 136 -10.31 -1.28 23.40
N GLY A 137 -9.13 -1.85 23.69
CA GLY A 137 -8.43 -1.63 24.95
C GLY A 137 -9.14 -2.25 26.15
N LYS A 138 -9.92 -3.31 25.93
CA LYS A 138 -10.63 -4.05 27.00
C LYS A 138 -9.71 -4.94 27.85
N ILE A 139 -8.40 -4.88 27.61
CA ILE A 139 -7.39 -5.64 28.36
C ILE A 139 -7.03 -4.82 29.60
N GLU A 140 -7.12 -5.44 30.78
CA GLU A 140 -6.75 -4.80 32.04
C GLU A 140 -5.26 -4.44 32.07
N GLY A 141 -4.94 -3.15 32.28
CA GLY A 141 -3.57 -2.65 32.41
C GLY A 141 -3.42 -1.16 32.11
N ARG A 142 -2.49 -0.47 32.80
CA ARG A 142 -2.10 0.92 32.47
C ARG A 142 -0.94 0.90 31.48
N ILE A 143 -1.14 1.49 30.30
CA ILE A 143 -0.04 1.76 29.35
C ILE A 143 0.45 3.18 29.61
N GLU A 144 1.72 3.34 30.02
CA GLU A 144 2.33 4.65 30.23
C GLU A 144 2.43 5.42 28.91
N MET A 145 1.75 6.57 28.82
CA MET A 145 1.70 7.39 27.62
C MET A 145 2.71 8.55 27.70
N THR A 146 3.96 8.28 27.33
CA THR A 146 4.89 9.34 26.89
C THR A 146 4.64 9.64 25.39
N ARG A 147 5.26 10.69 24.80
CA ARG A 147 5.13 11.17 23.40
C ARG A 147 4.42 10.19 22.44
N ARG A 148 3.23 10.55 21.93
CA ARG A 148 2.39 9.68 21.08
C ARG A 148 3.14 9.20 19.83
N ARG A 149 3.50 7.91 19.81
CA ARG A 149 4.00 7.20 18.61
C ARG A 149 2.85 7.00 17.63
N LYS A 150 3.14 7.15 16.33
CA LYS A 150 2.17 6.88 15.26
C LYS A 150 1.70 5.43 15.35
N LYS A 151 0.39 5.21 15.36
CA LYS A 151 -0.24 3.89 15.37
C LYS A 151 -0.69 3.50 13.97
N MET A 152 -0.88 2.22 13.73
CA MET A 152 -1.38 1.68 12.47
C MET A 152 -2.74 2.28 12.05
N LEU A 153 -3.62 2.54 13.03
CA LEU A 153 -4.94 3.15 12.82
C LEU A 153 -4.88 4.63 12.39
N ASP A 154 -3.78 5.33 12.70
CA ASP A 154 -3.63 6.76 12.38
C ASP A 154 -3.57 6.99 10.85
N ASP A 155 -3.21 5.95 10.08
CA ASP A 155 -3.14 6.01 8.61
C ASP A 155 -4.52 6.06 7.93
N LEU A 156 -5.60 5.65 8.62
CA LEU A 156 -6.97 5.71 8.08
C LEU A 156 -7.65 7.07 8.27
N GLY A 157 -7.00 8.00 8.99
CA GLY A 157 -7.29 9.43 8.89
C GLY A 157 -8.70 9.88 9.30
N ASP A 158 -9.42 9.17 10.17
CA ASP A 158 -10.62 9.78 10.74
C ASP A 158 -10.18 10.78 11.82
N ARG A 159 -10.06 12.06 11.44
CA ARG A 159 -9.94 13.22 12.36
C ARG A 159 -11.00 13.19 13.46
N ARG A 160 -12.08 12.43 13.27
CA ARG A 160 -13.26 12.33 14.12
C ARG A 160 -13.22 11.15 15.12
N GLY A 161 -12.13 10.38 15.15
CA GLY A 161 -11.86 9.37 16.19
C GLY A 161 -12.36 7.95 15.89
N TYR A 162 -11.89 6.99 16.70
CA TYR A 162 -12.12 5.55 16.54
C TYR A 162 -13.60 5.15 16.53
N SER A 163 -14.46 5.83 17.31
CA SER A 163 -15.89 5.51 17.40
C SER A 163 -16.63 5.65 16.07
N GLN A 164 -16.33 6.71 15.30
CA GLN A 164 -16.96 6.92 13.99
C GLN A 164 -16.43 5.95 12.94
N LEU A 165 -15.16 5.57 13.04
CA LEU A 165 -14.58 4.52 12.19
C LEU A 165 -15.29 3.18 12.44
N LYS A 166 -15.58 2.86 13.70
CA LYS A 166 -16.33 1.65 14.09
C LYS A 166 -17.76 1.65 13.55
N GLU A 167 -18.48 2.77 13.70
CA GLU A 167 -19.84 2.92 13.18
C GLU A 167 -19.89 2.76 11.65
N LYS A 168 -18.99 3.43 10.93
CA LYS A 168 -18.86 3.29 9.47
C LYS A 168 -18.46 1.88 9.05
N ALA A 169 -17.69 1.16 9.86
CA ALA A 169 -17.31 -0.21 9.55
C ALA A 169 -18.52 -1.15 9.57
N LEU A 170 -19.51 -0.94 10.46
CA LEU A 170 -20.71 -1.79 10.50
C LEU A 170 -21.51 -1.72 9.19
N ASP A 171 -21.62 -0.54 8.59
CA ASP A 171 -22.25 -0.37 7.29
C ASP A 171 -21.27 -0.72 6.15
N ARG A 172 -21.48 -1.88 5.52
CA ARG A 172 -20.63 -2.38 4.44
C ARG A 172 -20.61 -1.47 3.20
N ILE A 173 -21.72 -0.79 2.91
CA ILE A 173 -21.86 0.09 1.75
C ILE A 173 -21.12 1.39 2.03
N LYS A 174 -21.36 2.02 3.19
CA LYS A 174 -20.62 3.23 3.60
C LYS A 174 -19.12 2.96 3.69
N TRP A 175 -18.70 1.83 4.27
CA TRP A 175 -17.29 1.46 4.36
C TRP A 175 -16.64 1.32 2.98
N ARG A 176 -17.30 0.63 2.05
CA ARG A 176 -16.81 0.47 0.68
C ARG A 176 -16.75 1.81 -0.05
N ASN A 177 -17.69 2.72 0.19
CA ASN A 177 -17.66 4.04 -0.43
C ASN A 177 -16.53 4.94 0.11
N CYS A 178 -16.17 4.79 1.39
CA CYS A 178 -15.08 5.55 2.01
C CYS A 178 -13.68 5.10 1.55
N PHE A 179 -13.47 3.79 1.35
CA PHE A 179 -12.12 3.24 1.11
C PHE A 179 -11.97 2.44 -0.18
N GLY A 180 -13.08 2.14 -0.86
CA GLY A 180 -13.14 1.22 -1.99
C GLY A 180 -13.21 1.86 -3.37
N ARG A 181 -13.26 3.19 -3.49
CA ARG A 181 -13.13 3.83 -4.81
C ARG A 181 -11.72 3.57 -5.34
N ASP A 182 -11.67 2.87 -6.47
CA ASP A 182 -10.45 2.82 -7.27
C ASP A 182 -10.23 4.23 -7.83
N CYS A 183 -9.00 4.76 -7.72
CA CYS A 183 -8.57 5.80 -8.64
C CYS A 183 -8.56 5.14 -10.03
N GLY A 184 -9.68 5.26 -10.74
CA GLY A 184 -9.74 4.94 -12.16
C GLY A 184 -8.74 5.81 -12.92
N PRO A 185 -8.33 5.43 -14.14
CA PRO A 185 -7.55 6.33 -14.98
C PRO A 185 -8.33 7.63 -15.09
N VAL A 186 -7.71 8.74 -14.72
CA VAL A 186 -8.21 10.07 -15.06
C VAL A 186 -8.10 10.15 -16.57
N VAL A 187 -9.17 9.76 -17.25
CA VAL A 187 -9.39 10.15 -18.64
C VAL A 187 -9.53 11.66 -18.56
N TRP A 188 -8.47 12.37 -18.91
CA TRP A 188 -8.61 13.76 -19.31
C TRP A 188 -9.47 13.71 -20.56
N GLN A 189 -10.78 13.89 -20.40
CA GLN A 189 -11.61 14.32 -21.51
C GLN A 189 -11.08 15.71 -21.85
N ILE A 190 -10.20 15.73 -22.85
CA ILE A 190 -9.98 16.93 -23.65
C ILE A 190 -11.36 17.18 -24.27
N THR A 191 -12.07 18.16 -23.72
CA THR A 191 -13.12 18.83 -24.46
C THR A 191 -12.42 19.62 -25.55
N ASP A 192 -12.26 19.00 -26.72
CA ASP A 192 -11.99 19.73 -27.96
C ASP A 192 -13.33 20.32 -28.43
N GLU A 193 -13.30 21.64 -28.60
CA GLU A 193 -14.19 22.53 -29.37
C GLU A 193 -15.70 22.60 -29.05
#